data_AF-A0A6M1MFN5-F1
#
_entry.id   AF-A0A6M1MFN5-F1
#
_cell.length_a   1.000
_cell.length_b   1.000
_cell.length_c   1.000
_cell.angle_alpha   90.00
_cell.angle_beta   90.00
_cell.angle_gamma   90.00
#
_symmetry.space_group_name_H-M   'P 1'
#
loop_
_entity.id
_entity.type
_entity.pdbx_description
1 polymer ?
#
loop_
_entity_poly.entity_id
_entity_poly.type
_entity_poly.pdbx_seq_one_letter_code
_entity_poly.pdbx_strand_id
1 'polypeptide(L)'
;MSSPIRFDPSLESVQPDEEEVHAEMIRVFARIQETTLKDYGHAVRGVHAKSHGLLTGRLTVLPDLPGPLAQGILATPGTYDAVLRLSTNPGDILDDSVSTPRGLAVKVIGVSGERLPGAGGDTQDFVMANAPSFTVPDARSFLKSLKLLAATTDTPQVFKKVFSAALRGLESAVEAVGAKSPTLISLGGHPETHILGETFYSQAPLRWGEYVAKVAVAPVSPALTALTGAALNVNGKPNGLREAVSAFFAAHEGVWELRVQLLTNRETMPVEDASTPWPEDESPYVPVARITVAPQESWSDEKVRSLDDGLAFSPWHGIAAHRPLGSVMRARRAVYPRSAGFRAEHNGCPIHEPTGHRPDRA
;
A
#
# COMPACT_ATOMS: atom_id res chain seq x y z
N MET A 1 -13.49 -19.37 -17.65
CA MET A 1 -12.30 -18.81 -16.97
C MET A 1 -11.08 -19.58 -17.45
N SER A 2 -10.07 -18.89 -17.95
CA SER A 2 -8.81 -19.50 -18.38
C SER A 2 -8.06 -20.08 -17.18
N SER A 3 -7.27 -21.13 -17.39
CA SER A 3 -6.50 -21.75 -16.30
C SER A 3 -5.39 -20.80 -15.81
N PRO A 4 -5.15 -20.69 -14.49
CA PRO A 4 -4.05 -19.88 -13.96
C PRO A 4 -2.69 -20.32 -14.49
N ILE A 5 -1.85 -19.35 -14.83
CA ILE A 5 -0.49 -19.56 -15.31
C ILE A 5 0.43 -19.79 -14.10
N ARG A 6 1.22 -20.87 -14.15
CA ARG A 6 2.21 -21.16 -13.12
C ARG A 6 3.35 -20.13 -13.18
N PHE A 7 3.89 -19.80 -12.01
CA PHE A 7 5.07 -18.96 -11.92
C PHE A 7 6.24 -19.64 -12.62
N ASP A 8 6.94 -18.85 -13.43
CA ASP A 8 8.20 -19.21 -14.06
C ASP A 8 9.12 -17.98 -14.02
N PRO A 9 10.42 -18.11 -13.69
CA PRO A 9 11.33 -16.97 -13.65
C PRO A 9 11.39 -16.16 -14.95
N SER A 10 11.09 -16.75 -16.11
CA SER A 10 11.01 -16.05 -17.41
C SER A 10 9.87 -15.03 -17.52
N LEU A 11 8.95 -14.99 -16.55
CA LEU A 11 7.91 -13.96 -16.46
C LEU A 11 8.49 -12.57 -16.10
N GLU A 12 9.70 -12.53 -15.55
CA GLU A 12 10.40 -11.28 -15.26
C GLU A 12 11.50 -11.01 -16.28
N SER A 13 11.77 -9.74 -16.52
CA SER A 13 12.84 -9.26 -17.39
C SER A 13 13.56 -8.11 -16.70
N VAL A 14 14.74 -8.41 -16.16
CA VAL A 14 15.61 -7.42 -15.50
C VAL A 14 16.28 -6.57 -16.56
N GLN A 15 16.08 -5.25 -16.51
CA GLN A 15 16.74 -4.34 -17.46
C GLN A 15 18.20 -4.10 -17.05
N PRO A 16 19.14 -3.93 -18.01
CA PRO A 16 20.57 -3.75 -17.72
C PRO A 16 20.90 -2.55 -16.82
N ASP A 17 20.04 -1.53 -16.78
CA ASP A 17 20.25 -0.30 -16.01
C ASP A 17 19.49 -0.26 -14.67
N GLU A 18 18.82 -1.34 -14.27
CA GLU A 18 17.98 -1.33 -13.06
C GLU A 18 18.77 -0.91 -11.80
N GLU A 19 20.00 -1.37 -11.65
CA GLU A 19 20.83 -1.00 -10.49
C GLU A 19 21.12 0.51 -10.44
N GLU A 20 21.37 1.14 -11.59
CA GLU A 20 21.57 2.59 -11.69
C GLU A 20 20.29 3.34 -11.35
N VAL A 21 19.15 2.88 -11.88
CA VAL A 21 17.83 3.45 -11.58
C VAL A 21 17.53 3.34 -10.09
N HIS A 22 17.80 2.19 -9.45
CA HIS A 22 17.61 2.00 -8.03
C HIS A 22 18.50 2.94 -7.21
N ALA A 23 19.79 3.05 -7.57
CA ALA A 23 20.72 3.93 -6.88
C ALA A 23 20.30 5.41 -6.97
N GLU A 24 19.86 5.87 -8.14
CA GLU A 24 19.35 7.22 -8.32
C GLU A 24 18.04 7.46 -7.56
N MET A 25 17.14 6.47 -7.53
CA MET A 25 15.90 6.53 -6.76
C MET A 25 16.17 6.66 -5.26
N ILE A 26 17.15 5.91 -4.74
CA ILE A 26 17.59 6.03 -3.35
C ILE A 26 18.09 7.45 -3.06
N ARG A 27 18.89 8.06 -3.95
CA ARG A 27 19.37 9.44 -3.79
C ARG A 27 18.22 10.46 -3.76
N VAL A 28 17.25 10.32 -4.64
CA VAL A 28 16.09 11.24 -4.68
C VAL A 28 15.24 11.10 -3.41
N PHE A 29 14.98 9.88 -2.94
CA PHE A 29 14.24 9.67 -1.70
C PHE A 29 14.99 10.18 -0.47
N ALA A 30 16.31 9.99 -0.40
CA ALA A 30 17.12 10.55 0.67
C ALA A 30 16.97 12.07 0.74
N ARG A 31 17.03 12.76 -0.41
CA ARG A 31 16.80 14.22 -0.47
C ARG A 31 15.43 14.63 0.06
N ILE A 32 14.36 13.91 -0.31
CA ILE A 32 13.00 14.18 0.19
C ILE A 32 12.95 14.01 1.72
N GLN A 33 13.53 12.93 2.24
CA GLN A 33 13.54 12.66 3.69
C GLN A 33 14.42 13.65 4.47
N GLU A 34 15.55 14.09 3.91
CA GLU A 34 16.40 15.13 4.50
C GLU A 34 15.69 16.49 4.54
N THR A 35 14.98 16.87 3.47
CA THR A 35 14.19 18.11 3.45
C THR A 35 13.08 18.06 4.49
N THR A 36 12.26 17.01 4.48
CA THR A 36 11.14 16.88 5.43
C THR A 36 11.61 16.75 6.88
N LEU A 37 12.75 16.10 7.14
CA LEU A 37 13.37 16.09 8.47
C LEU A 37 13.72 17.50 8.94
N LYS A 38 14.29 18.35 8.08
CA LYS A 38 14.60 19.75 8.42
C LYS A 38 13.34 20.56 8.73
N ASP A 39 12.27 20.33 7.96
CA ASP A 39 11.01 21.06 8.11
C ASP A 39 10.25 20.65 9.37
N TYR A 40 10.25 19.35 9.70
CA TYR A 40 9.40 18.80 10.77
C TYR A 40 10.16 18.54 12.08
N GLY A 41 11.50 18.50 12.05
CA GLY A 41 12.33 18.08 13.18
C GLY A 41 12.18 16.59 13.53
N HIS A 42 11.55 15.81 12.65
CA HIS A 42 11.28 14.39 12.82
C HIS A 42 11.32 13.69 11.46
N ALA A 43 12.01 12.54 11.38
CA ALA A 43 12.16 11.81 10.14
C ALA A 43 10.88 11.03 9.80
N VAL A 44 10.32 11.33 8.63
CA VAL A 44 9.12 10.67 8.11
C VAL A 44 9.47 9.75 6.93
N ARG A 45 8.47 9.03 6.43
CA ARG A 45 8.62 8.16 5.25
C ARG A 45 8.77 9.01 3.98
N GLY A 46 9.63 8.59 3.04
CA GLY A 46 9.87 9.34 1.80
C GLY A 46 8.69 9.41 0.82
N VAL A 47 7.70 8.54 1.02
CA VAL A 47 6.33 8.61 0.50
C VAL A 47 5.41 8.05 1.58
N HIS A 48 4.11 8.34 1.51
CA HIS A 48 3.15 7.93 2.52
C HIS A 48 3.47 8.47 3.92
N ALA A 49 4.01 9.69 4.00
CA ALA A 49 4.48 10.30 5.23
C ALA A 49 3.35 10.43 6.25
N LYS A 50 2.18 10.90 5.82
CA LYS A 50 1.03 11.09 6.69
C LYS A 50 0.17 9.83 6.82
N SER A 51 -0.03 9.40 8.07
CA SER A 51 -0.91 8.30 8.46
C SER A 51 -2.26 8.82 8.99
N HIS A 52 -3.30 8.03 8.76
CA HIS A 52 -4.71 8.36 9.07
C HIS A 52 -5.39 7.32 9.97
N GLY A 53 -4.81 6.14 10.13
CA GLY A 53 -5.36 5.11 11.00
C GLY A 53 -4.32 4.03 11.28
N LEU A 54 -4.19 3.67 12.56
CA LEU A 54 -3.25 2.68 13.06
C LEU A 54 -4.06 1.60 13.80
N LEU A 55 -4.35 0.52 13.10
CA LEU A 55 -5.31 -0.48 13.55
C LEU A 55 -4.61 -1.81 13.84
N THR A 56 -5.09 -2.52 14.85
CA THR A 56 -4.75 -3.93 15.08
C THR A 56 -5.98 -4.79 14.86
N GLY A 57 -5.80 -5.98 14.31
CA GLY A 57 -6.90 -6.87 13.96
C GLY A 57 -6.42 -8.28 13.71
N ARG A 58 -7.27 -9.05 13.04
CA ARG A 58 -6.99 -10.46 12.71
C ARG A 58 -7.25 -10.75 11.25
N LEU A 59 -6.34 -11.47 10.61
CA LEU A 59 -6.53 -12.07 9.30
C LEU A 59 -6.89 -13.54 9.47
N THR A 60 -8.07 -13.94 8.99
CA THR A 60 -8.52 -15.34 9.01
C THR A 60 -8.62 -15.87 7.59
N VAL A 61 -7.84 -16.90 7.28
CA VAL A 61 -7.84 -17.58 5.98
C VAL A 61 -9.15 -18.33 5.81
N LEU A 62 -9.81 -18.17 4.66
CA LEU A 62 -11.06 -18.85 4.38
C LEU A 62 -10.83 -20.36 4.23
N PRO A 63 -11.79 -21.21 4.66
CA PRO A 63 -11.70 -22.65 4.45
C PRO A 63 -11.91 -23.01 2.97
N ASP A 64 -11.51 -24.23 2.61
CA ASP A 64 -11.85 -24.88 1.33
C ASP A 64 -11.49 -24.07 0.06
N LEU A 65 -10.40 -23.30 0.14
CA LEU A 65 -9.89 -22.56 -1.01
C LEU A 65 -9.45 -23.51 -2.13
N PRO A 66 -9.80 -23.22 -3.40
CA PRO A 66 -9.26 -23.94 -4.54
C PRO A 66 -7.73 -23.92 -4.53
N GLY A 67 -7.10 -25.02 -4.96
CA GLY A 67 -5.64 -25.17 -4.95
C GLY A 67 -4.86 -23.95 -5.46
N PRO A 68 -5.21 -23.33 -6.60
CA PRO A 68 -4.53 -22.13 -7.10
C PRO A 68 -4.62 -20.89 -6.19
N LEU A 69 -5.65 -20.80 -5.35
CA LEU A 69 -5.84 -19.71 -4.38
C LEU A 69 -5.23 -20.04 -3.01
N ALA A 70 -5.20 -21.31 -2.63
CA ALA A 70 -4.63 -21.81 -1.38
C ALA A 70 -3.09 -21.90 -1.44
N GLN A 71 -2.39 -20.75 -1.43
CA GLN A 71 -0.93 -20.69 -1.60
C GLN A 71 -0.24 -19.86 -0.50
N GLY A 72 1.03 -20.18 -0.21
CA GLY A 72 1.82 -19.47 0.79
C GLY A 72 1.16 -19.45 2.16
N ILE A 73 1.02 -18.26 2.77
CA ILE A 73 0.36 -18.11 4.09
C ILE A 73 -1.14 -18.45 4.09
N LEU A 74 -1.73 -18.68 2.91
CA LEU A 74 -3.14 -18.97 2.70
C LEU A 74 -3.36 -20.44 2.34
N ALA A 75 -2.31 -21.27 2.35
CA ALA A 75 -2.37 -22.68 1.97
C ALA A 75 -3.17 -23.52 2.99
N THR A 76 -3.19 -23.10 4.26
CA THR A 76 -3.92 -23.78 5.33
C THR A 76 -4.84 -22.78 6.02
N PRO A 77 -6.09 -23.16 6.35
CA PRO A 77 -6.96 -22.34 7.19
C PRO A 77 -6.28 -22.01 8.52
N GLY A 78 -6.45 -20.77 8.99
CA GLY A 78 -5.81 -20.28 10.20
C GLY A 78 -6.10 -18.81 10.44
N THR A 79 -5.77 -18.34 11.64
CA THR A 79 -5.92 -16.93 12.04
C THR A 79 -4.58 -16.37 12.46
N TYR A 80 -4.26 -15.18 11.97
CA TYR A 80 -3.06 -14.43 12.25
C TYR A 80 -3.42 -13.07 12.84
N ASP A 81 -2.60 -12.56 13.74
CA ASP A 81 -2.69 -11.16 14.14
C ASP A 81 -2.21 -10.27 12.99
N ALA A 82 -2.81 -9.08 12.87
CA ALA A 82 -2.54 -8.14 11.80
C ALA A 82 -2.46 -6.69 12.30
N VAL A 83 -1.57 -5.91 11.69
CA VAL A 83 -1.50 -4.45 11.85
C VAL A 83 -1.83 -3.79 10.52
N LEU A 84 -2.70 -2.78 10.53
CA LEU A 84 -3.09 -2.02 9.36
C LEU A 84 -2.68 -0.55 9.54
N ARG A 85 -2.08 0.03 8.51
CA ARG A 85 -1.70 1.44 8.43
C ARG A 85 -2.35 2.10 7.23
N LEU A 86 -3.25 3.03 7.49
CA LEU A 86 -3.88 3.88 6.48
C LEU A 86 -3.08 5.17 6.28
N SER A 87 -2.92 5.63 5.04
CA SER A 87 -2.08 6.79 4.70
C SER A 87 -2.51 7.49 3.41
N THR A 88 -1.91 8.62 3.13
CA THR A 88 -1.98 9.32 1.82
C THR A 88 -0.60 9.33 1.17
N ASN A 89 -0.52 9.16 -0.15
CA ASN A 89 0.73 8.88 -0.87
C ASN A 89 1.90 9.89 -0.76
N PRO A 90 1.69 11.22 -0.62
CA PRO A 90 2.81 12.17 -0.61
C PRO A 90 3.88 11.91 0.45
N GLY A 91 5.11 12.36 0.17
CA GLY A 91 6.22 12.39 1.14
C GLY A 91 6.14 13.55 2.14
N ASP A 92 5.26 14.52 1.90
CA ASP A 92 4.99 15.64 2.81
C ASP A 92 3.81 15.33 3.74
N ILE A 93 3.81 15.92 4.94
CA ILE A 93 2.61 15.97 5.79
C ILE A 93 1.72 17.12 5.30
N LEU A 94 0.76 16.80 4.44
CA LEU A 94 -0.18 17.76 3.87
C LEU A 94 -1.49 17.82 4.67
N ASP A 95 -2.16 18.96 4.63
CA ASP A 95 -3.57 19.08 5.02
C ASP A 95 -4.45 18.16 4.15
N ASP A 96 -5.42 17.47 4.75
CA ASP A 96 -6.29 16.54 4.02
C ASP A 96 -7.16 17.23 2.96
N SER A 97 -7.31 18.56 3.01
CA SER A 97 -7.90 19.34 1.90
C SER A 97 -7.13 19.21 0.57
N VAL A 98 -5.87 18.76 0.62
CA VAL A 98 -5.09 18.31 -0.55
C VAL A 98 -5.38 16.82 -0.73
N SER A 99 -6.48 16.49 -1.41
CA SER A 99 -6.91 15.11 -1.54
C SER A 99 -6.06 14.35 -2.56
N THR A 100 -5.24 13.42 -2.07
CA THR A 100 -4.33 12.58 -2.88
C THR A 100 -4.69 11.09 -2.78
N PRO A 101 -4.14 10.19 -3.61
CA PRO A 101 -4.39 8.76 -3.46
C PRO A 101 -4.11 8.24 -2.04
N ARG A 102 -4.83 7.18 -1.67
CA ARG A 102 -4.81 6.56 -0.34
C ARG A 102 -4.00 5.26 -0.38
N GLY A 103 -3.30 4.98 0.71
CA GLY A 103 -2.53 3.76 0.91
C GLY A 103 -3.02 2.94 2.08
N LEU A 104 -2.94 1.62 1.96
CA LEU A 104 -3.12 0.66 3.04
C LEU A 104 -1.92 -0.28 3.06
N ALA A 105 -1.24 -0.36 4.20
CA ALA A 105 -0.30 -1.44 4.48
C ALA A 105 -0.91 -2.39 5.50
N VAL A 106 -0.85 -3.69 5.22
CA VAL A 106 -1.25 -4.77 6.14
C VAL A 106 -0.01 -5.58 6.47
N LYS A 107 0.31 -5.73 7.75
CA LYS A 107 1.37 -6.62 8.25
C LYS A 107 0.70 -7.79 8.97
N VAL A 108 0.91 -8.99 8.47
CA VAL A 108 0.44 -10.26 9.06
C VAL A 108 1.56 -10.84 9.91
N ILE A 109 1.27 -11.24 11.14
CA ILE A 109 2.27 -11.63 12.15
C ILE A 109 2.20 -13.15 12.41
N GLY A 110 3.34 -13.79 12.73
CA GLY A 110 3.40 -15.22 13.03
C GLY A 110 3.46 -16.11 11.77
N VAL A 111 3.96 -15.55 10.67
CA VAL A 111 4.09 -16.19 9.37
C VAL A 111 5.34 -17.07 9.32
N SER A 112 5.11 -18.36 9.09
CA SER A 112 6.16 -19.35 8.82
C SER A 112 6.40 -19.57 7.33
N GLY A 113 7.59 -20.03 6.96
CA GLY A 113 7.98 -20.37 5.58
C GLY A 113 9.38 -19.87 5.22
N GLU A 114 9.88 -20.29 4.06
CA GLU A 114 11.13 -19.77 3.51
C GLU A 114 11.03 -18.25 3.34
N ARG A 115 11.98 -17.50 3.89
CA ARG A 115 11.93 -16.03 3.92
C ARG A 115 12.49 -15.42 2.64
N LEU A 116 11.98 -14.25 2.27
CA LEU A 116 12.59 -13.45 1.19
C LEU A 116 14.00 -13.01 1.60
N PRO A 117 14.94 -12.85 0.64
CA PRO A 117 16.29 -12.39 0.94
C PRO A 117 16.28 -11.00 1.61
N GLY A 118 16.83 -10.93 2.82
CA GLY A 118 16.86 -9.69 3.63
C GLY A 118 15.60 -9.45 4.48
N ALA A 119 14.59 -10.32 4.40
CA ALA A 119 13.41 -10.25 5.26
C ALA A 119 13.74 -10.82 6.64
N GLY A 120 13.76 -9.97 7.67
CA GLY A 120 13.78 -10.38 9.07
C GLY A 120 12.39 -10.79 9.59
N GLY A 121 12.37 -11.32 10.81
CA GLY A 121 11.13 -11.62 11.53
C GLY A 121 10.25 -12.71 10.91
N ASP A 122 9.04 -12.83 11.44
CA ASP A 122 8.01 -13.81 11.06
C ASP A 122 6.75 -13.08 10.57
N THR A 123 6.91 -12.08 9.70
CA THR A 123 5.80 -11.28 9.16
C THR A 123 5.58 -11.49 7.66
N GLN A 124 4.39 -11.15 7.15
CA GLN A 124 4.11 -10.95 5.73
C GLN A 124 3.40 -9.62 5.55
N ASP A 125 3.97 -8.75 4.73
CA ASP A 125 3.40 -7.44 4.47
C ASP A 125 2.73 -7.42 3.09
N PHE A 126 1.57 -6.76 3.01
CA PHE A 126 0.92 -6.34 1.78
C PHE A 126 0.84 -4.82 1.79
N VAL A 127 1.56 -4.15 0.88
CA VAL A 127 1.64 -2.68 0.83
C VAL A 127 0.98 -2.18 -0.46
N MET A 128 -0.18 -1.54 -0.30
CA MET A 128 -1.17 -1.34 -1.35
C MET A 128 -1.60 0.14 -1.46
N ALA A 129 -2.21 0.49 -2.60
CA ALA A 129 -2.83 1.80 -2.84
C ALA A 129 -4.21 1.63 -3.48
N ASN A 130 -5.04 2.67 -3.43
CA ASN A 130 -6.44 2.60 -3.86
C ASN A 130 -6.69 2.75 -5.38
N ALA A 131 -5.81 2.17 -6.20
CA ALA A 131 -5.99 2.05 -7.64
C ALA A 131 -5.53 0.66 -8.12
N PRO A 132 -6.20 0.04 -9.11
CA PRO A 132 -5.92 -1.35 -9.52
C PRO A 132 -4.56 -1.55 -10.23
N SER A 133 -3.96 -0.47 -10.73
CA SER A 133 -2.65 -0.46 -11.34
C SER A 133 -1.83 0.75 -10.87
N PHE A 134 -0.53 0.69 -11.11
CA PHE A 134 0.39 1.79 -10.82
C PHE A 134 0.22 2.91 -11.86
N THR A 135 0.68 4.13 -11.56
CA THR A 135 0.52 5.26 -12.48
C THR A 135 1.49 5.24 -13.67
N VAL A 136 2.53 4.40 -13.59
CA VAL A 136 3.62 4.29 -14.56
C VAL A 136 4.03 2.82 -14.72
N PRO A 137 4.58 2.42 -15.88
CA PRO A 137 4.80 1.00 -16.16
C PRO A 137 5.92 0.38 -15.33
N ASP A 138 7.03 1.11 -15.14
CA ASP A 138 8.28 0.57 -14.60
C ASP A 138 8.99 1.53 -13.63
N ALA A 139 10.05 1.05 -12.98
CA ALA A 139 10.83 1.82 -12.02
C ALA A 139 11.52 3.05 -12.63
N ARG A 140 11.96 2.95 -13.89
CA ARG A 140 12.63 4.05 -14.61
C ARG A 140 11.66 5.21 -14.85
N SER A 141 10.44 4.89 -15.27
CA SER A 141 9.35 5.83 -15.47
C SER A 141 8.93 6.45 -14.14
N PHE A 142 8.85 5.65 -13.07
CA PHE A 142 8.60 6.17 -11.72
C PHE A 142 9.69 7.14 -11.25
N LEU A 143 10.96 6.84 -11.50
CA LEU A 143 12.06 7.75 -11.16
C LEU A 143 11.92 9.12 -11.86
N LYS A 144 11.48 9.15 -13.12
CA LYS A 144 11.22 10.42 -13.84
C LYS A 144 10.12 11.24 -13.14
N SER A 145 9.01 10.61 -12.79
CA SER A 145 7.91 11.25 -12.04
C SER A 145 8.35 11.71 -10.66
N LEU A 146 9.14 10.90 -9.96
CA LEU A 146 9.66 11.22 -8.63
C LEU A 146 10.58 12.44 -8.64
N LYS A 147 11.47 12.56 -9.64
CA LYS A 147 12.33 13.75 -9.80
C LYS A 147 11.52 15.04 -9.97
N LEU A 148 10.41 14.97 -10.71
CA LEU A 148 9.51 16.12 -10.88
C LEU A 148 8.83 16.49 -9.54
N LEU A 149 8.35 15.51 -8.79
CA LEU A 149 7.74 15.72 -7.47
C LEU A 149 8.74 16.28 -6.46
N ALA A 150 9.96 15.72 -6.42
CA ALA A 150 11.04 16.19 -5.54
C ALA A 150 11.37 17.67 -5.80
N ALA A 151 11.34 18.13 -7.06
CA ALA A 151 11.54 19.53 -7.41
C ALA A 151 10.44 20.46 -6.85
N THR A 152 9.28 19.92 -6.48
CA THR A 152 8.15 20.68 -5.92
C THR A 152 8.00 20.55 -4.40
N THR A 153 8.86 19.78 -3.73
CA THR A 153 8.77 19.50 -2.29
C THR A 153 8.77 20.80 -1.47
N ASP A 154 9.63 21.77 -1.80
CA ASP A 154 9.72 23.08 -1.14
C ASP A 154 8.61 24.09 -1.54
N THR A 155 7.62 23.70 -2.35
CA THR A 155 6.56 24.62 -2.78
C THR A 155 5.59 24.88 -1.62
N PRO A 156 5.25 26.16 -1.30
CA PRO A 156 4.39 26.47 -0.16
C PRO A 156 3.03 25.77 -0.25
N GLN A 157 2.54 25.24 0.89
CA GLN A 157 1.28 24.48 0.94
C GLN A 157 0.07 25.24 0.41
N VAL A 158 0.05 26.58 0.52
CA VAL A 158 -1.02 27.42 -0.02
C VAL A 158 -1.15 27.26 -1.54
N PHE A 159 -0.02 27.19 -2.26
CA PHE A 159 -0.03 26.94 -3.71
C PHE A 159 -0.47 25.51 -4.02
N LYS A 160 -0.02 24.51 -3.24
CA LYS A 160 -0.45 23.11 -3.40
C LYS A 160 -1.97 22.96 -3.20
N LYS A 161 -2.58 23.66 -2.22
CA LYS A 161 -4.03 23.66 -1.97
C LYS A 161 -4.83 24.27 -3.12
N VAL A 162 -4.46 25.47 -3.58
CA VAL A 162 -5.15 26.16 -4.68
C VAL A 162 -5.02 25.35 -5.99
N PHE A 163 -3.84 24.81 -6.26
CA PHE A 163 -3.59 23.96 -7.43
C PHE A 163 -4.41 22.67 -7.37
N SER A 164 -4.39 21.97 -6.23
CA SER A 164 -5.16 20.74 -6.02
C SER A 164 -6.68 20.96 -6.17
N ALA A 165 -7.23 22.06 -5.65
CA ALA A 165 -8.64 22.39 -5.84
C ALA A 165 -8.99 22.63 -7.32
N ALA A 166 -8.12 23.32 -8.06
CA ALA A 166 -8.29 23.51 -9.50
C ALA A 166 -8.20 22.19 -10.28
N LEU A 167 -7.26 21.30 -9.92
CA LEU A 167 -7.13 19.98 -10.54
C LEU A 167 -8.35 19.09 -10.26
N ARG A 168 -8.94 19.13 -9.06
CA ARG A 168 -10.20 18.41 -8.75
C ARG A 168 -11.35 18.89 -9.62
N GLY A 169 -11.48 20.21 -9.80
CA GLY A 169 -12.50 20.79 -10.67
C GLY A 169 -12.33 20.38 -12.14
N LEU A 170 -11.09 20.34 -12.62
CA LEU A 170 -10.77 19.87 -13.97
C LEU A 170 -11.05 18.36 -14.13
N GLU A 171 -10.59 17.52 -13.20
CA GLU A 171 -10.84 16.07 -13.24
C GLU A 171 -12.33 15.76 -13.20
N SER A 172 -13.13 16.45 -12.37
CA SER A 172 -14.59 16.27 -12.32
C SER A 172 -15.26 16.59 -13.67
N ALA A 173 -14.73 17.56 -14.42
CA ALA A 173 -15.20 17.88 -15.76
C ALA A 173 -14.74 16.87 -16.82
N VAL A 174 -13.55 16.28 -16.68
CA VAL A 174 -13.02 15.23 -17.57
C VAL A 174 -13.71 13.88 -17.29
N GLU A 175 -14.02 13.56 -16.03
CA GLU A 175 -14.82 12.39 -15.65
C GLU A 175 -16.23 12.43 -16.27
N ALA A 176 -16.84 13.62 -16.36
CA ALA A 176 -18.13 13.81 -17.03
C ALA A 176 -18.10 13.50 -18.54
N VAL A 177 -16.90 13.46 -19.15
CA VAL A 177 -16.67 13.01 -20.53
C VAL A 177 -15.98 11.64 -20.63
N GLY A 178 -15.89 10.91 -19.52
CA GLY A 178 -15.45 9.50 -19.47
C GLY A 178 -13.95 9.26 -19.42
N ALA A 179 -13.12 10.30 -19.28
CA ALA A 179 -11.67 10.16 -19.12
C ALA A 179 -11.24 10.50 -17.69
N LYS A 180 -10.38 9.69 -17.08
CA LYS A 180 -9.68 10.03 -15.83
C LYS A 180 -8.22 10.30 -16.15
N SER A 181 -7.59 11.28 -15.52
CA SER A 181 -6.16 11.55 -15.65
C SER A 181 -5.41 11.03 -14.41
N PRO A 182 -4.64 9.93 -14.52
CA PRO A 182 -3.84 9.40 -13.41
C PRO A 182 -2.88 10.44 -12.82
N THR A 183 -2.34 11.33 -13.66
CA THR A 183 -1.47 12.43 -13.26
C THR A 183 -2.22 13.47 -12.42
N LEU A 184 -3.46 13.85 -12.80
CA LEU A 184 -4.24 14.81 -12.02
C LEU A 184 -4.64 14.24 -10.66
N ILE A 185 -5.10 12.99 -10.63
CA ILE A 185 -5.45 12.28 -9.39
C ILE A 185 -4.25 12.23 -8.43
N SER A 186 -3.07 11.85 -8.93
CA SER A 186 -1.84 11.78 -8.11
C SER A 186 -1.37 13.13 -7.57
N LEU A 187 -1.65 14.24 -8.27
CA LEU A 187 -1.26 15.61 -7.89
C LEU A 187 -2.31 16.35 -7.05
N GLY A 188 -3.30 15.63 -6.50
CA GLY A 188 -4.31 16.23 -5.61
C GLY A 188 -5.71 16.32 -6.20
N GLY A 189 -5.95 15.66 -7.34
CA GLY A 189 -7.25 15.51 -7.98
C GLY A 189 -8.10 14.37 -7.43
N HIS A 190 -7.64 13.66 -6.40
CA HIS A 190 -8.37 12.51 -5.85
C HIS A 190 -9.72 12.96 -5.26
N PRO A 191 -10.82 12.23 -5.49
CA PRO A 191 -12.12 12.52 -4.87
C PRO A 191 -12.02 12.68 -3.34
N GLU A 192 -12.80 13.61 -2.79
CA GLU A 192 -12.91 13.80 -1.32
C GLU A 192 -13.83 12.74 -0.72
N THR A 193 -13.37 11.50 -0.71
CA THR A 193 -14.11 10.32 -0.23
C THR A 193 -13.56 9.78 1.09
N HIS A 194 -14.41 9.03 1.79
CA HIS A 194 -14.07 8.38 3.04
C HIS A 194 -13.08 7.22 2.83
N ILE A 195 -11.89 7.30 3.43
CA ILE A 195 -10.80 6.33 3.21
C ILE A 195 -11.15 4.87 3.54
N LEU A 196 -12.03 4.63 4.52
CA LEU A 196 -12.45 3.27 4.89
C LEU A 196 -13.38 2.59 3.87
N GLY A 197 -13.96 3.35 2.94
CA GLY A 197 -14.78 2.82 1.85
C GLY A 197 -14.00 2.39 0.61
N GLU A 198 -12.68 2.61 0.60
CA GLU A 198 -11.78 2.34 -0.52
C GLU A 198 -11.42 0.85 -0.62
N THR A 199 -11.22 0.37 -1.84
CA THR A 199 -10.53 -0.90 -2.11
C THR A 199 -9.06 -0.62 -2.42
N PHE A 200 -8.15 -1.36 -1.79
CA PHE A 200 -6.71 -1.18 -1.96
C PHE A 200 -6.12 -2.35 -2.74
N TYR A 201 -5.15 -2.10 -3.61
CA TYR A 201 -4.55 -3.10 -4.51
C TYR A 201 -3.03 -3.10 -4.39
N SER A 202 -2.41 -4.26 -4.60
CA SER A 202 -0.95 -4.39 -4.67
C SER A 202 -0.33 -3.66 -5.86
N GLN A 203 -1.15 -3.31 -6.86
CA GLN A 203 -0.85 -2.65 -8.14
C GLN A 203 0.08 -3.45 -9.07
N ALA A 204 1.18 -3.97 -8.52
CA ALA A 204 2.08 -4.90 -9.18
C ALA A 204 1.88 -6.33 -8.67
N PRO A 205 2.20 -7.34 -9.49
CA PRO A 205 2.02 -8.74 -9.12
C PRO A 205 3.07 -9.25 -8.13
N LEU A 206 2.75 -10.36 -7.49
CA LEU A 206 3.66 -11.20 -6.72
C LEU A 206 3.55 -12.66 -7.16
N ARG A 207 4.60 -13.44 -6.89
CA ARG A 207 4.51 -14.90 -6.86
C ARG A 207 3.43 -15.27 -5.85
N TRP A 208 2.66 -16.30 -6.15
CA TRP A 208 1.57 -16.81 -5.34
C TRP A 208 1.74 -18.33 -5.22
N GLY A 209 2.77 -18.74 -4.48
CA GLY A 209 3.25 -20.12 -4.44
C GLY A 209 3.63 -20.62 -5.84
N GLU A 210 2.82 -21.52 -6.40
CA GLU A 210 3.02 -22.08 -7.73
C GLU A 210 2.52 -21.17 -8.87
N TYR A 211 1.85 -20.06 -8.56
CA TYR A 211 1.19 -19.17 -9.51
C TYR A 211 1.68 -17.72 -9.39
N VAL A 212 1.02 -16.79 -10.09
CA VAL A 212 1.24 -15.35 -10.00
C VAL A 212 -0.09 -14.66 -9.75
N ALA A 213 -0.09 -13.64 -8.90
CA ALA A 213 -1.29 -12.92 -8.52
C ALA A 213 -1.07 -11.41 -8.32
N LYS A 214 -2.15 -10.65 -8.51
CA LYS A 214 -2.36 -9.36 -7.82
C LYS A 214 -3.28 -9.59 -6.61
N VAL A 215 -3.14 -8.75 -5.59
CA VAL A 215 -3.89 -8.85 -4.34
C VAL A 215 -4.65 -7.55 -4.10
N ALA A 216 -5.87 -7.65 -3.56
CA ALA A 216 -6.67 -6.51 -3.15
C ALA A 216 -7.23 -6.69 -1.73
N VAL A 217 -7.51 -5.59 -1.03
CA VAL A 217 -8.26 -5.55 0.22
C VAL A 217 -9.49 -4.69 0.02
N ALA A 218 -10.67 -5.31 0.08
CA ALA A 218 -11.96 -4.69 -0.23
C ALA A 218 -12.90 -4.73 0.99
N PRO A 219 -13.61 -3.63 1.32
CA PRO A 219 -14.55 -3.61 2.44
C PRO A 219 -15.75 -4.52 2.17
N VAL A 220 -16.24 -5.21 3.20
CA VAL A 220 -17.41 -6.10 3.09
C VAL A 220 -18.43 -5.97 4.21
N SER A 221 -18.06 -5.48 5.40
CA SER A 221 -19.05 -5.19 6.45
C SER A 221 -19.99 -4.06 6.01
N PRO A 222 -21.30 -4.12 6.31
CA PRO A 222 -22.26 -3.08 5.93
C PRO A 222 -21.84 -1.65 6.31
N ALA A 223 -21.23 -1.48 7.49
CA ALA A 223 -20.77 -0.17 7.96
C ALA A 223 -19.63 0.40 7.09
N LEU A 224 -18.74 -0.44 6.56
CA LEU A 224 -17.67 -0.01 5.66
C LEU A 224 -18.16 0.17 4.23
N THR A 225 -19.01 -0.74 3.71
CA THR A 225 -19.52 -0.64 2.34
C THR A 225 -20.44 0.57 2.16
N ALA A 226 -21.14 1.00 3.21
CA ALA A 226 -21.87 2.28 3.22
C ALA A 226 -20.97 3.51 3.02
N LEU A 227 -19.65 3.39 3.24
CA LEU A 227 -18.67 4.46 3.06
C LEU A 227 -18.05 4.46 1.65
N THR A 228 -18.31 3.44 0.83
CA THR A 228 -17.78 3.38 -0.54
C THR A 228 -18.30 4.55 -1.37
N GLY A 229 -17.38 5.41 -1.83
CA GLY A 229 -17.72 6.63 -2.56
C GLY A 229 -18.40 7.72 -1.72
N ALA A 230 -18.56 7.52 -0.41
CA ALA A 230 -19.19 8.50 0.47
C ALA A 230 -18.31 9.75 0.57
N ALA A 231 -18.89 10.91 0.28
CA ALA A 231 -18.20 12.19 0.38
C ALA A 231 -17.76 12.47 1.83
N LEU A 232 -16.57 13.04 1.99
CA LEU A 232 -16.01 13.44 3.27
C LEU A 232 -15.47 14.86 3.17
N ASN A 233 -16.14 15.81 3.84
CA ASN A 233 -15.66 17.18 3.89
C ASN A 233 -14.47 17.32 4.83
N VAL A 234 -13.30 17.53 4.23
CA VAL A 234 -12.00 17.73 4.89
C VAL A 234 -11.54 19.19 4.85
N ASN A 235 -12.35 20.11 4.32
CA ASN A 235 -11.99 21.51 4.23
C ASN A 235 -11.89 22.15 5.62
N GLY A 236 -10.77 22.82 5.89
CA GLY A 236 -10.46 23.38 7.20
C GLY A 236 -10.18 22.34 8.28
N LYS A 237 -10.04 21.06 7.91
CA LYS A 237 -9.73 19.95 8.81
C LYS A 237 -8.40 19.32 8.38
N PRO A 238 -7.27 19.81 8.94
CA PRO A 238 -5.95 19.29 8.58
C PRO A 238 -5.83 17.78 8.70
N ASN A 239 -6.58 17.13 9.61
CA ASN A 239 -6.59 15.68 9.82
C ASN A 239 -7.98 15.05 9.59
N GLY A 240 -8.80 15.62 8.70
CA GLY A 240 -10.19 15.17 8.49
C GLY A 240 -10.33 13.68 8.14
N LEU A 241 -9.37 13.07 7.43
CA LEU A 241 -9.37 11.63 7.16
C LEU A 241 -9.13 10.83 8.45
N ARG A 242 -8.15 11.25 9.27
CA ARG A 242 -7.84 10.61 10.55
C ARG A 242 -9.00 10.73 11.53
N GLU A 243 -9.61 11.90 11.64
CA GLU A 243 -10.79 12.13 12.48
C GLU A 243 -11.95 11.21 12.08
N ALA A 244 -12.18 11.03 10.77
CA ALA A 244 -13.22 10.14 10.27
C ALA A 244 -12.93 8.67 10.59
N VAL A 245 -11.67 8.22 10.45
CA VAL A 245 -11.27 6.86 10.85
C VAL A 245 -11.45 6.64 12.36
N SER A 246 -11.02 7.58 13.20
CA SER A 246 -11.20 7.52 14.65
C SER A 246 -12.66 7.49 15.06
N ALA A 247 -13.51 8.31 14.43
CA ALA A 247 -14.94 8.32 14.69
C ALA A 247 -15.60 6.97 14.32
N PHE A 248 -15.18 6.34 13.23
CA PHE A 248 -15.69 5.03 12.83
C PHE A 248 -15.32 3.94 13.86
N PHE A 249 -14.03 3.79 14.17
CA PHE A 249 -13.54 2.70 15.04
C PHE A 249 -13.84 2.89 16.52
N ALA A 250 -14.28 4.08 16.95
CA ALA A 250 -14.80 4.27 18.29
C ALA A 250 -16.05 3.40 18.59
N ALA A 251 -16.80 2.98 17.57
CA ALA A 251 -18.05 2.25 17.75
C ALA A 251 -18.29 1.08 16.79
N HIS A 252 -17.55 0.99 15.68
CA HIS A 252 -17.84 0.03 14.61
C HIS A 252 -16.71 -0.98 14.43
N GLU A 253 -17.09 -2.22 14.14
CA GLU A 253 -16.19 -3.21 13.58
C GLU A 253 -16.00 -2.95 12.08
N GLY A 254 -14.77 -3.11 11.61
CA GLY A 254 -14.43 -3.12 10.19
C GLY A 254 -14.07 -4.52 9.72
N VAL A 255 -14.73 -5.00 8.66
CA VAL A 255 -14.39 -6.26 7.99
C VAL A 255 -14.09 -6.02 6.51
N TRP A 256 -12.90 -6.46 6.10
CA TRP A 256 -12.46 -6.51 4.70
C TRP A 256 -12.18 -7.94 4.26
N GLU A 257 -12.19 -8.16 2.96
CA GLU A 257 -11.64 -9.37 2.34
C GLU A 257 -10.28 -9.08 1.72
N LEU A 258 -9.30 -9.94 2.02
CA LEU A 258 -8.13 -10.10 1.17
C LEU A 258 -8.55 -10.94 -0.04
N ARG A 259 -8.40 -10.39 -1.24
CA ARG A 259 -8.78 -11.00 -2.51
C ARG A 259 -7.58 -11.16 -3.42
N VAL A 260 -7.66 -12.15 -4.31
CA VAL A 260 -6.57 -12.56 -5.21
C VAL A 260 -7.10 -12.60 -6.63
N GLN A 261 -6.38 -11.98 -7.54
CA GLN A 261 -6.58 -12.06 -8.99
C GLN A 261 -5.42 -12.84 -9.59
N LEU A 262 -5.68 -14.02 -10.13
CA LEU A 262 -4.63 -14.90 -10.67
C LEU A 262 -4.27 -14.51 -12.11
N LEU A 263 -3.00 -14.61 -12.46
CA LEU A 263 -2.53 -14.43 -13.83
C LEU A 263 -3.08 -15.54 -14.73
N THR A 264 -3.85 -15.19 -15.76
CA THR A 264 -4.41 -16.16 -16.72
C THR A 264 -3.98 -15.93 -18.17
N ASN A 265 -3.45 -14.73 -18.48
CA ASN A 265 -3.07 -14.35 -19.84
C ASN A 265 -1.85 -13.41 -19.81
N ARG A 266 -0.69 -13.84 -20.32
CA ARG A 266 0.55 -13.04 -20.27
C ARG A 266 0.50 -11.76 -21.10
N GLU A 267 -0.36 -11.71 -22.12
CA GLU A 267 -0.44 -10.56 -23.03
C GLU A 267 -1.27 -9.42 -22.42
N THR A 268 -2.41 -9.74 -21.81
CA THR A 268 -3.31 -8.75 -21.19
C THR A 268 -3.01 -8.49 -19.72
N MET A 269 -2.21 -9.35 -19.08
CA MET A 269 -1.83 -9.24 -17.67
C MET A 269 -0.31 -9.24 -17.49
N PRO A 270 0.39 -8.21 -18.01
CA PRO A 270 1.85 -8.16 -17.98
C PRO A 270 2.39 -8.06 -16.54
N VAL A 271 3.56 -8.69 -16.31
CA VAL A 271 4.28 -8.64 -15.03
C VAL A 271 5.20 -7.40 -14.95
N GLU A 272 5.84 -7.03 -16.05
CA GLU A 272 6.80 -5.92 -16.10
C GLU A 272 6.16 -4.55 -16.34
N ASP A 273 4.89 -4.50 -16.77
CA ASP A 273 4.12 -3.26 -16.89
C ASP A 273 3.10 -3.16 -15.75
N ALA A 274 3.48 -2.43 -14.71
CA ALA A 274 2.64 -2.19 -13.54
C ALA A 274 1.47 -1.21 -13.81
N SER A 275 1.46 -0.50 -14.96
CA SER A 275 0.42 0.48 -15.29
C SER A 275 -0.83 -0.13 -15.91
N THR A 276 -0.74 -1.38 -16.36
CA THR A 276 -1.86 -2.11 -16.96
C THR A 276 -2.75 -2.76 -15.87
N PRO A 277 -4.04 -2.35 -15.76
CA PRO A 277 -5.02 -3.09 -14.97
C PRO A 277 -5.28 -4.45 -15.61
N TRP A 278 -5.33 -5.52 -14.81
CA TRP A 278 -5.64 -6.86 -15.33
C TRP A 278 -7.16 -7.00 -15.49
N PRO A 279 -7.67 -7.45 -16.66
CA PRO A 279 -9.11 -7.52 -16.90
C PRO A 279 -9.81 -8.48 -15.94
N GLU A 280 -10.81 -7.98 -15.19
CA GLU A 280 -11.54 -8.77 -14.19
C GLU A 280 -12.52 -9.79 -14.81
N ASP A 281 -12.91 -9.59 -16.07
CA ASP A 281 -13.69 -10.54 -16.87
C ASP A 281 -12.87 -11.76 -17.31
N GLU A 282 -11.55 -11.59 -17.51
CA GLU A 282 -10.63 -12.71 -17.74
C GLU A 282 -10.26 -13.45 -16.44
N SER A 283 -10.02 -12.70 -15.36
CA SER A 283 -9.68 -13.23 -14.04
C SER A 283 -10.20 -12.29 -12.95
N PRO A 284 -11.22 -12.66 -12.17
CA PRO A 284 -11.77 -11.78 -11.13
C PRO A 284 -10.94 -11.83 -9.83
N TYR A 285 -11.09 -10.81 -8.98
CA TYR A 285 -10.60 -10.86 -7.60
C TYR A 285 -11.47 -11.79 -6.73
N VAL A 286 -10.91 -12.91 -6.28
CA VAL A 286 -11.60 -13.91 -5.45
C VAL A 286 -11.14 -13.81 -3.99
N PRO A 287 -12.05 -13.81 -2.99
CA PRO A 287 -11.68 -13.74 -1.59
C PRO A 287 -10.91 -14.97 -1.13
N VAL A 288 -9.85 -14.76 -0.35
CA VAL A 288 -9.00 -15.81 0.24
C VAL A 288 -8.86 -15.69 1.75
N ALA A 289 -9.07 -14.50 2.32
CA ALA A 289 -9.07 -14.29 3.77
C ALA A 289 -9.98 -13.12 4.14
N ARG A 290 -10.34 -13.04 5.43
CA ARG A 290 -11.03 -11.89 6.03
C ARG A 290 -10.12 -11.19 7.02
N ILE A 291 -10.05 -9.87 6.94
CA ILE A 291 -9.39 -9.02 7.93
C ILE A 291 -10.49 -8.38 8.79
N THR A 292 -10.49 -8.69 10.09
CA THR A 292 -11.46 -8.17 11.06
C THR A 292 -10.76 -7.26 12.06
N VAL A 293 -11.29 -6.06 12.24
CA VAL A 293 -10.78 -5.03 13.14
C VAL A 293 -11.93 -4.62 14.07
N ALA A 294 -11.85 -5.02 15.33
CA ALA A 294 -12.82 -4.66 16.35
C ALA A 294 -12.77 -3.15 16.67
N PRO A 295 -13.85 -2.58 17.26
CA PRO A 295 -13.83 -1.22 17.78
C PRO A 295 -12.63 -0.98 18.69
N GLN A 296 -11.91 0.11 18.44
CA GLN A 296 -10.67 0.46 19.15
C GLN A 296 -10.34 1.93 18.95
N GLU A 297 -9.45 2.45 19.79
CA GLU A 297 -8.77 3.71 19.49
C GLU A 297 -7.83 3.51 18.29
N SER A 298 -8.11 4.16 17.16
CA SER A 298 -7.29 4.05 15.94
C SER A 298 -6.10 5.00 15.91
N TRP A 299 -5.98 5.88 16.90
CA TRP A 299 -4.95 6.92 16.95
C TRP A 299 -4.65 7.37 18.37
N SER A 300 -3.39 7.23 18.79
CA SER A 300 -2.83 7.82 20.01
C SER A 300 -1.32 7.91 19.88
N ASP A 301 -0.67 8.72 20.72
CA ASP A 301 0.79 8.90 20.67
C ASP A 301 1.55 7.58 20.85
N GLU A 302 1.00 6.65 21.64
CA GLU A 302 1.55 5.30 21.79
C GLU A 302 1.47 4.50 20.49
N LYS A 303 0.32 4.53 19.80
CA LYS A 303 0.18 3.89 18.49
C LYS A 303 1.07 4.52 17.44
N VAL A 304 1.23 5.84 17.45
CA VAL A 304 2.17 6.54 16.54
C VAL A 304 3.59 6.03 16.79
N ARG A 305 4.08 6.05 18.03
CA ARG A 305 5.43 5.56 18.35
C ARG A 305 5.63 4.08 17.99
N SER A 306 4.67 3.22 18.33
CA SER A 306 4.83 1.77 18.18
C SER A 306 4.54 1.26 16.77
N LEU A 307 3.50 1.78 16.10
CA LEU A 307 3.01 1.26 14.81
C LEU A 307 3.40 2.14 13.62
N ASP A 308 3.43 3.46 13.78
CA ASP A 308 3.84 4.36 12.70
C ASP A 308 5.35 4.53 12.66
N ASP A 309 5.99 4.90 13.77
CA ASP A 309 7.44 5.11 13.81
C ASP A 309 8.19 3.79 13.95
N GLY A 310 7.75 2.95 14.89
CA GLY A 310 8.43 1.70 15.28
C GLY A 310 8.37 0.58 14.25
N LEU A 311 7.49 0.63 13.25
CA LEU A 311 7.36 -0.42 12.23
C LEU A 311 7.90 0.01 10.87
N ALA A 312 8.36 -0.97 10.10
CA ALA A 312 8.52 -0.88 8.66
C ALA A 312 7.50 -1.77 7.96
N PHE A 313 6.89 -1.23 6.89
CA PHE A 313 6.04 -1.99 5.99
C PHE A 313 6.74 -2.08 4.66
N SER A 314 6.98 -3.29 4.16
CA SER A 314 7.71 -3.50 2.90
C SER A 314 7.14 -4.69 2.15
N PRO A 315 6.88 -4.60 0.82
CA PRO A 315 6.49 -5.79 0.04
C PRO A 315 7.51 -6.93 0.12
N TRP A 316 8.75 -6.62 0.48
CA TRP A 316 9.83 -7.59 0.64
C TRP A 316 9.96 -8.15 2.05
N HIS A 317 9.06 -7.80 2.98
CA HIS A 317 8.89 -8.49 4.25
C HIS A 317 7.87 -9.61 4.08
N GLY A 318 8.34 -10.85 4.02
CA GLY A 318 7.46 -11.98 3.72
C GLY A 318 8.20 -13.25 3.39
N ILE A 319 7.42 -14.23 2.91
CA ILE A 319 7.92 -15.53 2.47
C ILE A 319 8.18 -15.55 0.96
N ALA A 320 9.09 -16.43 0.53
CA ALA A 320 9.46 -16.63 -0.87
C ALA A 320 8.26 -17.00 -1.76
N ALA A 321 7.25 -17.67 -1.20
CA ALA A 321 6.01 -17.99 -1.91
C ALA A 321 5.22 -16.74 -2.33
N HIS A 322 5.41 -15.61 -1.65
CA HIS A 322 4.75 -14.32 -1.91
C HIS A 322 5.73 -13.26 -2.45
N ARG A 323 6.78 -13.72 -3.15
CA ARG A 323 7.84 -12.85 -3.69
C ARG A 323 7.27 -11.77 -4.63
N PRO A 324 7.49 -10.47 -4.36
CA PRO A 324 7.11 -9.40 -5.29
C PRO A 324 7.77 -9.53 -6.67
N LEU A 325 7.05 -9.23 -7.75
CA LEU A 325 7.51 -9.38 -9.13
C LEU A 325 7.45 -8.06 -9.93
N GLY A 326 8.32 -7.96 -10.93
CA GLY A 326 8.37 -6.83 -11.87
C GLY A 326 9.29 -5.69 -11.42
N SER A 327 9.69 -4.85 -12.38
CA SER A 327 10.66 -3.75 -12.20
C SER A 327 10.34 -2.85 -10.98
N VAL A 328 9.09 -2.41 -10.83
CA VAL A 328 8.67 -1.57 -9.70
C VAL A 328 8.91 -2.27 -8.36
N MET A 329 8.57 -3.56 -8.25
CA MET A 329 8.77 -4.30 -7.01
C MET A 329 10.25 -4.52 -6.72
N ARG A 330 11.09 -4.80 -7.73
CA ARG A 330 12.55 -4.88 -7.55
C ARG A 330 13.14 -3.57 -7.05
N ALA A 331 12.67 -2.42 -7.54
CA ALA A 331 13.08 -1.11 -7.02
C ALA A 331 12.66 -0.90 -5.55
N ARG A 332 11.45 -1.34 -5.18
CA ARG A 332 10.98 -1.28 -3.78
C ARG A 332 11.88 -2.09 -2.84
N ARG A 333 12.49 -3.19 -3.31
CA ARG A 333 13.48 -3.97 -2.52
C ARG A 333 14.67 -3.12 -2.11
N ALA A 334 15.16 -2.28 -3.02
CA ALA A 334 16.34 -1.45 -2.80
C ALA A 334 16.03 -0.21 -1.94
N VAL A 335 14.87 0.42 -2.16
CA VAL A 335 14.52 1.72 -1.55
C VAL A 335 13.97 1.58 -0.14
N TYR A 336 13.09 0.60 0.12
CA TYR A 336 12.36 0.51 1.39
C TYR A 336 13.28 0.39 2.62
N PRO A 337 14.33 -0.46 2.60
CA PRO A 337 15.28 -0.55 3.72
C PRO A 337 16.01 0.77 3.98
N ARG A 338 16.29 1.57 2.94
CA ARG A 338 16.93 2.89 3.10
C ARG A 338 16.00 3.88 3.80
N SER A 339 14.73 3.93 3.41
CA SER A 339 13.75 4.81 4.05
C SER A 339 13.47 4.41 5.50
N ALA A 340 13.39 3.10 5.79
CA ALA A 340 13.26 2.60 7.16
C ALA A 340 14.49 2.91 8.01
N GLY A 341 15.69 2.67 7.48
CA GLY A 341 16.96 2.96 8.15
C GLY A 341 17.14 4.45 8.45
N PHE A 342 16.80 5.34 7.50
CA PHE A 342 16.84 6.78 7.71
C PHE A 342 15.99 7.22 8.92
N ARG A 343 14.76 6.69 9.03
CA ARG A 343 13.90 6.98 10.18
C ARG A 343 14.47 6.43 11.48
N ALA A 344 14.97 5.18 11.45
CA ALA A 344 15.54 4.55 12.62
C ALA A 344 16.72 5.36 13.21
N GLU A 345 17.59 5.83 12.32
CA GLU A 345 18.76 6.64 12.66
C GLU A 345 18.36 8.00 13.25
N HIS A 346 17.51 8.75 12.55
CA HIS A 346 17.23 10.15 12.88
C HIS A 346 16.18 10.33 13.98
N ASN A 347 15.29 9.36 14.20
CA ASN A 347 14.30 9.42 15.28
C ASN A 347 14.83 8.81 16.59
N GLY A 348 16.02 8.20 16.59
CA GLY A 348 16.60 7.57 17.78
C GLY A 348 15.82 6.35 18.29
N CYS A 349 14.94 5.78 17.45
CA CYS A 349 14.14 4.59 17.76
C CYS A 349 14.37 3.55 16.67
N PRO A 350 15.01 2.40 16.99
CA PRO A 350 15.15 1.31 16.04
C PRO A 350 13.79 0.84 15.51
N ILE A 351 13.78 0.30 14.29
CA ILE A 351 12.59 -0.42 13.79
C ILE A 351 12.49 -1.77 14.50
N HIS A 352 11.32 -2.06 15.04
CA HIS A 352 11.02 -3.28 15.79
C HIS A 352 9.98 -4.10 15.04
N GLU A 353 10.42 -5.08 14.24
CA GLU A 353 9.46 -6.02 13.64
C GLU A 353 8.77 -6.84 14.74
N PRO A 354 7.42 -6.92 14.73
CA PRO A 354 6.70 -7.73 15.70
C PRO A 354 7.01 -9.20 15.47
N THR A 355 7.04 -9.96 16.56
CA THR A 355 7.17 -11.41 16.51
C THR A 355 5.85 -12.05 16.90
N GLY A 356 5.46 -13.12 16.23
CA GLY A 356 4.29 -13.90 16.63
C GLY A 356 4.51 -14.53 18.00
N HIS A 357 3.47 -14.50 18.84
CA HIS A 357 3.48 -15.32 20.06
C HIS A 357 3.46 -16.79 19.61
N ARG A 358 4.60 -17.50 19.71
CA ARG A 358 4.57 -18.96 19.64
C ARG A 358 3.86 -19.41 20.90
N PRO A 359 2.68 -20.06 20.83
CA PRO A 359 2.18 -20.76 22.01
C PRO A 359 3.27 -21.78 22.39
N ASP A 360 3.67 -21.77 23.66
CA ASP A 360 4.57 -22.78 24.19
C ASP A 360 4.03 -24.15 23.79
N ARG A 361 4.89 -24.97 23.17
CA ARG A 361 4.56 -26.37 22.90
C ARG A 361 4.44 -27.06 24.25
N ALA A 362 3.21 -27.25 24.73
CA ALA A 362 2.90 -28.14 25.84
C ALA A 362 3.07 -29.61 25.43
#